data_AF-A0A2P5C1F9-F1
#
_entry.id   AF-A0A2P5C1F9-F1
#
_cell.length_a   1.000
_cell.length_b   1.000
_cell.length_c   1.000
_cell.angle_alpha   90.00
_cell.angle_beta   90.00
_cell.angle_gamma   90.00
#
_symmetry.space_group_name_H-M   'P 1'
#
loop_
_entity.id
_entity.type
_entity.pdbx_description
1 polymer ?
#
loop_
_entity_poly.entity_id
_entity_poly.type
_entity_poly.pdbx_seq_one_letter_code
_entity_poly.pdbx_strand_id
1 'polypeptide(L)'
;MQKRVGSLACGVIFALWQKKYHYEELILRLFVELSTNDFEAIVVVIWILWNEKNNVVYGTGCRRPDEVHEGAGRLLFEFQYARLKIDGDIAQQNKPLRVKWCCPSTGKLKLNIDTTVDQRLGRVGVGAMIRDCNGHAIDVLARLIPIFISPFGAN
;
A
#
# COMPACT_ATOMS: atom_id res chain seq x y z
N MET A 1 -7.92 12.80 -42.98
CA MET A 1 -8.55 13.64 -41.94
C MET A 1 -8.66 12.79 -40.67
N GLN A 2 -7.60 12.79 -39.86
CA GLN A 2 -7.41 11.83 -38.76
C GLN A 2 -7.37 12.60 -37.43
N LYS A 3 -8.38 12.36 -36.58
CA LYS A 3 -8.51 13.01 -35.27
C LYS A 3 -7.48 12.40 -34.31
N ARG A 4 -6.47 13.20 -33.95
CA ARG A 4 -5.60 13.00 -32.78
C ARG A 4 -6.30 13.58 -31.56
N VAL A 5 -6.77 12.74 -30.65
CA VAL A 5 -6.92 13.08 -29.23
C VAL A 5 -6.71 11.77 -28.46
N GLY A 6 -5.62 11.64 -27.71
CA GLY A 6 -5.35 10.42 -26.93
C GLY A 6 -3.92 10.15 -26.50
N SER A 7 -2.94 11.00 -26.86
CA SER A 7 -1.53 10.70 -26.59
C SER A 7 -0.90 11.45 -25.40
N LEU A 8 -1.61 12.40 -24.76
CA LEU A 8 -1.00 13.26 -23.73
C LEU A 8 -1.14 12.71 -22.30
N ALA A 9 -2.16 11.90 -22.00
CA ALA A 9 -2.39 11.38 -20.65
C ALA A 9 -1.37 10.28 -20.25
N CYS A 10 -0.96 9.42 -21.18
CA CYS A 10 0.04 8.37 -20.91
C CYS A 10 1.47 8.92 -20.74
N GLY A 11 1.81 10.01 -21.43
CA GLY A 11 3.15 10.59 -21.37
C GLY A 11 3.48 11.22 -20.02
N VAL A 12 2.49 11.85 -19.37
CA VAL A 12 2.67 12.49 -18.05
C VAL A 12 2.89 11.45 -16.96
N ILE A 13 2.10 10.37 -16.95
CA ILE A 13 2.22 9.29 -15.97
C ILE A 13 3.56 8.56 -16.11
N PHE A 14 4.02 8.33 -17.35
CA PHE A 14 5.30 7.67 -17.60
C PHE A 14 6.50 8.59 -17.29
N ALA A 15 6.41 9.89 -17.58
CA ALA A 15 7.46 10.87 -17.25
C ALA A 15 7.59 11.12 -15.74
N LEU A 16 6.51 11.01 -14.97
CA LEU A 16 6.52 11.09 -13.50
C LEU A 16 7.16 9.84 -12.86
N TRP A 17 7.17 8.70 -13.57
CA TRP A 17 7.72 7.45 -13.06
C TRP A 17 9.27 7.38 -13.10
N GLN A 18 9.93 8.22 -13.91
CA GLN A 18 11.38 8.16 -14.15
C GLN A 18 12.19 9.25 -13.43
N LYS A 19 11.55 10.26 -12.81
CA LYS A 19 12.26 11.30 -12.05
C LYS A 19 12.20 11.00 -10.55
N LYS A 20 13.36 10.77 -9.97
CA LYS A 20 13.63 10.60 -8.55
C LYS A 20 13.19 11.87 -7.79
N TYR A 21 11.91 12.02 -7.42
CA TYR A 21 11.36 12.86 -6.30
C TYR A 21 9.80 12.81 -6.22
N HIS A 22 9.28 12.57 -4.99
CA HIS A 22 7.99 12.98 -4.38
C HIS A 22 6.61 12.43 -4.84
N TYR A 23 6.40 11.11 -4.88
CA TYR A 23 5.03 10.55 -4.90
C TYR A 23 4.19 11.00 -3.68
N GLU A 24 4.85 11.25 -2.54
CA GLU A 24 4.21 11.73 -1.31
C GLU A 24 3.62 13.13 -1.49
N GLU A 25 4.35 14.07 -2.11
CA GLU A 25 3.82 15.41 -2.37
C GLU A 25 2.68 15.38 -3.38
N LEU A 26 2.75 14.50 -4.38
CA LEU A 26 1.67 14.34 -5.35
C LEU A 26 0.39 13.88 -4.65
N ILE A 27 0.47 12.84 -3.81
CA ILE A 27 -0.69 12.34 -3.05
C ILE A 27 -1.25 13.44 -2.14
N LEU A 28 -0.38 14.19 -1.45
CA LEU A 28 -0.81 15.27 -0.57
C LEU A 28 -1.49 16.41 -1.35
N ARG A 29 -0.98 16.79 -2.52
CA ARG A 29 -1.64 17.78 -3.38
C ARG A 29 -2.99 17.30 -3.87
N LEU A 30 -3.08 16.07 -4.35
CA LEU A 30 -4.34 15.46 -4.79
C LEU A 30 -5.36 15.41 -3.64
N PHE A 31 -4.91 15.16 -2.41
CA PHE A 31 -5.78 15.17 -1.22
C PHE A 31 -6.35 16.56 -0.93
N VAL A 32 -5.59 17.63 -1.18
CA VAL A 32 -6.01 19.01 -0.93
C VAL A 32 -6.89 19.55 -2.07
N GLU A 33 -6.57 19.20 -3.31
CA GLU A 33 -7.18 19.80 -4.50
C GLU A 33 -8.45 19.09 -4.97
N LEU A 34 -8.63 17.81 -4.63
CA LEU A 34 -9.75 17.01 -5.11
C LEU A 34 -10.88 16.90 -4.09
N SER A 35 -12.09 16.67 -4.60
CA SER A 35 -13.18 16.21 -3.75
C SER A 35 -12.86 14.86 -3.13
N THR A 36 -13.46 14.55 -1.98
CA THR A 36 -13.28 13.24 -1.32
C THR A 36 -13.56 12.07 -2.27
N ASN A 37 -14.61 12.16 -3.09
CA ASN A 37 -14.98 11.09 -4.01
C ASN A 37 -13.95 10.92 -5.14
N ASP A 38 -13.44 12.03 -5.70
CA ASP A 38 -12.44 11.99 -6.76
C ASP A 38 -11.09 11.50 -6.24
N PHE A 39 -10.72 11.94 -5.04
CA PHE A 39 -9.51 11.47 -4.36
C PHE A 39 -9.58 9.97 -4.10
N GLU A 40 -10.70 9.47 -3.57
CA GLU A 40 -10.92 8.03 -3.37
C GLU A 40 -10.81 7.24 -4.65
N ALA A 41 -11.45 7.71 -5.73
CA ALA A 41 -11.38 7.06 -7.03
C ALA A 41 -9.93 6.97 -7.53
N ILE A 42 -9.16 8.06 -7.43
CA ILE A 42 -7.76 8.08 -7.83
C ILE A 42 -6.89 7.15 -6.98
N VAL A 43 -7.08 7.14 -5.65
CA VAL A 43 -6.34 6.25 -4.75
C VAL A 43 -6.64 4.78 -5.06
N VAL A 44 -7.92 4.43 -5.31
CA VAL A 44 -8.32 3.07 -5.70
C VAL A 44 -7.69 2.65 -7.02
N VAL A 45 -7.66 3.55 -8.01
CA VAL A 45 -7.00 3.28 -9.31
C VAL A 45 -5.50 3.07 -9.13
N ILE A 46 -4.81 3.94 -8.38
CA ILE A 46 -3.39 3.80 -8.08
C ILE A 46 -3.11 2.47 -7.38
N TRP A 47 -3.94 2.10 -6.39
CA TRP A 47 -3.81 0.84 -5.65
C TRP A 47 -3.92 -0.38 -6.57
N ILE A 48 -4.93 -0.40 -7.44
CA ILE A 48 -5.13 -1.53 -8.35
C ILE A 48 -4.02 -1.63 -9.38
N LEU A 49 -3.56 -0.51 -9.94
CA LEU A 49 -2.43 -0.51 -10.87
C LEU A 49 -1.15 -1.02 -10.20
N TRP A 50 -0.91 -0.61 -8.96
CA TRP A 50 0.20 -1.14 -8.17
C TRP A 50 0.05 -2.64 -7.92
N ASN A 51 -1.15 -3.11 -7.62
CA ASN A 51 -1.43 -4.54 -7.43
C ASN A 51 -1.22 -5.36 -8.71
N GLU A 52 -1.69 -4.89 -9.86
CA GLU A 52 -1.43 -5.56 -11.15
C GLU A 52 0.06 -5.60 -11.48
N LYS A 53 0.78 -4.50 -11.24
CA LYS A 53 2.24 -4.46 -11.40
C LYS A 53 2.90 -5.51 -10.52
N ASN A 54 2.46 -5.66 -9.27
CA ASN A 54 3.01 -6.66 -8.36
C ASN A 54 2.68 -8.07 -8.81
N ASN A 55 1.46 -8.33 -9.28
CA ASN A 55 1.07 -9.63 -9.82
C ASN A 55 1.99 -10.06 -10.98
N VAL A 56 2.34 -9.14 -11.87
CA VAL A 56 3.31 -9.39 -12.94
C VAL A 56 4.70 -9.69 -12.38
N VAL A 57 5.17 -8.89 -11.41
CA VAL A 57 6.51 -9.07 -10.80
C VAL A 57 6.63 -10.41 -10.06
N TYR A 58 5.57 -10.85 -9.39
CA TYR A 58 5.55 -12.08 -8.60
C TYR A 58 4.97 -13.30 -9.36
N GLY A 59 4.75 -13.18 -10.67
CA GLY A 59 4.44 -14.31 -11.54
C GLY A 59 2.99 -14.79 -11.54
N THR A 60 2.05 -14.01 -10.99
CA THR A 60 0.60 -14.31 -11.04
C THR A 60 -0.08 -13.72 -12.29
N GLY A 61 0.63 -12.93 -13.10
CA GLY A 61 0.15 -12.37 -14.36
C GLY A 61 -0.51 -10.99 -14.22
N CYS A 62 -1.11 -10.48 -15.29
CA CYS A 62 -1.88 -9.22 -15.29
C CYS A 62 -3.30 -9.51 -15.79
N ARG A 63 -4.30 -8.97 -15.12
CA ARG A 63 -5.69 -9.05 -15.58
C ARG A 63 -5.91 -8.19 -16.82
N ARG A 64 -7.02 -8.45 -17.54
CA ARG A 64 -7.38 -7.64 -18.71
C ARG A 64 -7.74 -6.22 -18.27
N PRO A 65 -7.47 -5.18 -19.10
CA PRO A 65 -7.82 -3.80 -18.74
C PRO A 65 -9.29 -3.60 -18.33
N ASP A 66 -10.21 -4.30 -18.99
CA ASP A 66 -11.65 -4.26 -18.67
C ASP A 66 -11.93 -4.80 -17.26
N GLU A 67 -11.30 -5.92 -16.88
CA GLU A 67 -11.44 -6.55 -15.56
C GLU A 67 -10.80 -5.71 -14.46
N VAL A 68 -9.68 -5.05 -14.77
CA VAL A 68 -8.99 -4.11 -13.88
C VAL A 68 -9.89 -2.89 -13.60
N HIS A 69 -10.50 -2.34 -14.65
CA HIS A 69 -11.42 -1.22 -14.55
C HIS A 69 -12.69 -1.57 -13.77
N GLU A 70 -13.32 -2.71 -14.08
CA GLU A 70 -14.48 -3.21 -13.33
C GLU A 70 -14.14 -3.45 -11.86
N GLY A 71 -12.98 -4.06 -11.60
CA GLY A 71 -12.46 -4.28 -10.24
C GLY A 71 -12.25 -2.97 -9.47
N ALA A 72 -11.83 -1.90 -10.14
CA ALA A 72 -11.69 -0.58 -9.52
C ALA A 72 -13.03 0.03 -9.13
N GLY A 73 -14.03 -0.05 -10.01
CA GLY A 73 -15.39 0.39 -9.69
C GLY A 73 -15.98 -0.38 -8.51
N ARG A 74 -15.80 -1.71 -8.51
CA ARG A 74 -16.28 -2.57 -7.42
C ARG A 74 -15.59 -2.26 -6.09
N LEU A 75 -14.27 -2.14 -6.08
CA LEU A 75 -13.50 -1.83 -4.87
C LEU A 75 -13.87 -0.46 -4.31
N LEU A 76 -14.04 0.55 -5.18
CA LEU A 76 -14.47 1.88 -4.77
C LEU A 76 -15.86 1.84 -4.13
N PHE A 77 -16.81 1.14 -4.76
CA PHE A 77 -18.16 0.96 -4.23
C PHE A 77 -18.15 0.27 -2.86
N GLU A 78 -17.43 -0.85 -2.73
CA GLU A 78 -17.33 -1.59 -1.47
C GLU A 78 -16.71 -0.74 -0.35
N PHE A 79 -15.66 0.02 -0.68
CA PHE A 79 -15.01 0.94 0.27
C PHE A 79 -15.98 2.03 0.75
N GLN A 80 -16.64 2.72 -0.18
CA GLN A 80 -17.58 3.79 0.15
C GLN A 80 -18.78 3.25 0.94
N TYR A 81 -19.30 2.08 0.56
CA TYR A 81 -20.38 1.41 1.27
C TYR A 81 -19.98 1.03 2.71
N ALA A 82 -18.80 0.43 2.89
CA ALA A 82 -18.29 0.07 4.21
C ALA A 82 -18.06 1.31 5.09
N ARG A 83 -17.56 2.41 4.53
CA ARG A 83 -17.39 3.69 5.25
C ARG A 83 -18.74 4.24 5.73
N LEU A 84 -19.76 4.27 4.87
CA LEU A 84 -21.10 4.73 5.25
C LEU A 84 -21.71 3.87 6.36
N LYS A 85 -21.50 2.55 6.30
CA LYS A 85 -21.96 1.65 7.37
C LYS A 85 -21.26 1.93 8.69
N ILE A 86 -19.94 2.16 8.67
CA ILE A 86 -19.16 2.52 9.86
C ILE A 86 -19.65 3.86 10.44
N ASP A 87 -19.86 4.87 9.60
CA ASP A 87 -20.33 6.19 10.06
C ASP A 87 -21.77 6.11 10.60
N GLY A 88 -22.61 5.25 10.03
CA GLY A 88 -23.96 4.96 10.53
C GLY A 88 -23.99 4.17 11.85
N ASP A 89 -23.13 3.15 12.00
CA ASP A 89 -23.03 2.32 13.22
C ASP A 89 -22.35 3.07 14.38
N ILE A 90 -21.43 4.01 14.10
CA ILE A 90 -20.78 4.87 15.12
C ILE A 90 -21.82 5.76 15.83
N ALA A 91 -22.96 6.07 15.18
CA ALA A 91 -24.05 6.82 15.82
C ALA A 91 -24.84 5.98 16.83
N GLN A 92 -24.73 4.64 16.84
CA GLN A 92 -25.57 3.76 17.67
C GLN A 92 -24.83 2.77 18.57
N GLN A 93 -23.51 2.54 18.43
CA GLN A 93 -22.80 1.60 19.32
C GLN A 93 -21.49 2.15 19.86
N ASN A 94 -21.26 1.87 21.16
CA ASN A 94 -20.01 2.08 21.88
C ASN A 94 -18.81 1.87 20.95
N LYS A 95 -18.07 2.97 20.71
CA LYS A 95 -16.91 3.02 19.82
C LYS A 95 -16.11 1.72 19.95
N PRO A 96 -16.02 0.86 18.92
CA PRO A 96 -14.96 -0.15 18.93
C PRO A 96 -13.68 0.65 19.11
N LEU A 97 -12.89 0.30 20.13
CA LEU A 97 -11.60 0.92 20.40
C LEU A 97 -10.80 0.82 19.10
N ARG A 98 -10.81 1.90 18.30
CA ARG A 98 -9.95 2.01 17.13
C ARG A 98 -8.54 1.90 17.70
N VAL A 99 -7.92 0.75 17.54
CA VAL A 99 -6.51 0.54 17.88
C VAL A 99 -5.71 1.31 16.84
N LYS A 100 -5.72 2.63 16.98
CA LYS A 100 -4.84 3.50 16.24
C LYS A 100 -3.43 3.19 16.73
N TRP A 101 -2.48 3.14 15.81
CA TRP A 101 -1.09 3.04 16.22
C TRP A 101 -0.77 4.23 17.12
N CYS A 102 -0.28 3.94 18.32
CA CYS A 102 0.23 4.92 19.27
C CYS A 102 1.69 4.60 19.59
N CYS A 103 2.44 5.65 19.91
CA CYS A 103 3.78 5.51 20.46
C CYS A 103 3.71 4.70 21.78
N PRO A 104 4.75 3.91 22.10
CA PRO A 104 4.82 3.20 23.37
C PRO A 104 4.90 4.19 24.55
N SER A 105 4.50 3.74 25.74
CA SER A 105 4.66 4.54 26.96
C SER A 105 6.12 4.86 27.24
N THR A 106 6.38 5.97 27.93
CA THR A 106 7.73 6.37 28.37
C THR A 106 8.51 5.20 29.00
N GLY A 107 9.78 5.06 28.63
CA GLY A 107 10.65 3.97 29.09
C GLY A 107 10.44 2.64 28.36
N LYS A 108 9.56 2.58 27.35
CA LYS A 108 9.37 1.38 26.52
C LYS A 108 9.76 1.64 25.07
N LEU A 109 10.17 0.55 24.40
CA LEU A 109 10.42 0.50 22.98
C LEU A 109 9.33 -0.32 22.29
N LYS A 110 9.06 -0.02 21.02
CA LYS A 110 8.14 -0.79 20.18
C LYS A 110 8.87 -1.30 18.95
N LEU A 111 8.89 -2.62 18.77
CA LEU A 111 9.42 -3.28 17.58
C LEU A 111 8.28 -3.56 16.60
N ASN A 112 8.31 -2.92 15.45
CA ASN A 112 7.47 -3.28 14.30
C ASN A 112 8.25 -4.26 13.43
N ILE A 113 7.66 -5.40 13.06
CA ILE A 113 8.28 -6.40 12.18
C ILE A 113 7.36 -6.62 10.99
N ASP A 114 7.95 -6.72 9.80
CA ASP A 114 7.30 -7.16 8.58
C ASP A 114 8.12 -8.27 7.92
N THR A 115 7.47 -9.15 7.17
CA THR A 115 8.13 -10.30 6.56
C THR A 115 7.58 -10.58 5.18
N THR A 116 8.49 -10.83 4.24
CA THR A 116 8.21 -11.21 2.86
C THR A 116 8.78 -12.59 2.59
N VAL A 117 8.02 -13.44 1.90
CA VAL A 117 8.44 -14.81 1.57
C VAL A 117 8.54 -14.94 0.05
N ASP A 118 9.73 -15.26 -0.44
CA ASP A 118 9.95 -15.66 -1.82
C ASP A 118 10.12 -17.18 -1.88
N GLN A 119 9.02 -17.88 -2.18
CA GLN A 119 9.02 -19.33 -2.28
C GLN A 119 9.86 -19.84 -3.47
N ARG A 120 9.98 -19.05 -4.54
CA ARG A 120 10.73 -19.44 -5.75
C ARG A 120 12.23 -19.45 -5.46
N LEU A 121 12.73 -18.46 -4.72
CA LEU A 121 14.14 -18.38 -4.33
C LEU A 121 14.44 -19.10 -3.01
N GLY A 122 13.41 -19.60 -2.31
CA GLY A 122 13.57 -20.24 -1.01
C GLY A 122 14.11 -19.27 0.05
N ARG A 123 13.60 -18.03 0.10
CA ARG A 123 14.11 -16.97 1.00
C ARG A 123 12.99 -16.21 1.69
N VAL A 124 13.32 -15.64 2.86
CA VAL A 124 12.47 -14.77 3.66
C VAL A 124 13.19 -13.45 3.87
N GLY A 125 12.60 -12.34 3.42
CA GLY A 125 13.04 -11.00 3.77
C GLY A 125 12.35 -10.55 5.05
N VAL A 126 13.10 -10.24 6.09
CA VAL A 126 12.60 -9.70 7.37
C VAL A 126 12.98 -8.23 7.47
N GLY A 127 11.99 -7.37 7.69
CA GLY A 127 12.16 -5.97 8.03
C GLY A 127 11.74 -5.74 9.48
N ALA A 128 12.54 -5.01 10.25
CA ALA A 128 12.23 -4.66 11.64
C ALA A 128 12.58 -3.20 11.92
N MET A 129 11.82 -2.54 12.79
CA MET A 129 12.07 -1.17 13.21
C MET A 129 11.69 -0.98 14.67
N ILE A 130 12.65 -0.51 15.46
CA ILE A 130 12.47 -0.16 16.87
C ILE A 130 12.15 1.33 16.95
N ARG A 131 11.10 1.69 17.70
CA ARG A 131 10.75 3.08 18.00
C ARG A 131 10.68 3.37 19.49
N ASP A 132 11.07 4.59 19.87
CA ASP A 132 10.93 5.10 21.25
C ASP A 132 9.52 5.61 21.56
N CYS A 133 9.32 6.11 22.78
CA CYS A 133 8.07 6.70 23.23
C CYS A 133 7.68 8.01 22.53
N ASN A 134 8.61 8.65 21.82
CA ASN A 134 8.34 9.82 20.98
C ASN A 134 8.02 9.42 19.53
N GLY A 135 8.12 8.13 19.20
CA GLY A 135 7.92 7.61 17.85
C GLY A 135 9.17 7.69 16.96
N HIS A 136 10.30 8.16 17.47
CA HIS A 136 11.57 8.16 16.73
C HIS A 136 12.04 6.75 16.48
N ALA A 137 12.53 6.48 15.27
CA ALA A 137 13.20 5.23 14.98
C ALA A 137 14.56 5.20 15.70
N ILE A 138 14.76 4.21 16.55
CA ILE A 138 16.00 3.99 17.30
C ILE A 138 16.91 3.03 16.55
N ASP A 139 16.34 2.02 15.90
CA ASP A 139 17.09 1.06 15.10
C ASP A 139 16.21 0.43 14.01
N VAL A 140 16.84 -0.07 12.96
CA VAL A 140 16.20 -0.75 11.83
C VAL A 140 17.00 -1.97 11.39
N LEU A 141 16.30 -3.04 11.04
CA LEU A 141 16.88 -4.29 10.54
C LEU A 141 16.24 -4.63 9.19
N ALA A 142 17.07 -4.98 8.22
CA ALA A 142 16.64 -5.64 6.99
C ALA A 142 17.52 -6.88 6.79
N ARG A 143 16.94 -8.07 6.81
CA ARG A 143 17.70 -9.33 6.70
C ARG A 143 17.04 -10.30 5.75
N LEU A 144 17.84 -10.94 4.90
CA LEU A 144 17.42 -12.05 4.06
C LEU A 144 17.83 -13.37 4.72
N ILE A 145 16.88 -14.29 4.92
CA ILE A 145 17.07 -15.57 5.59
C ILE A 145 16.67 -16.69 4.62
N PRO A 146 17.50 -17.70 4.35
CA PRO A 146 17.10 -18.85 3.54
C PRO A 146 16.02 -19.69 4.26
N ILE A 147 15.03 -20.21 3.52
CA ILE A 147 13.94 -21.06 4.04
C ILE A 147 14.45 -22.48 4.37
N PHE A 148 15.53 -22.92 3.73
CA PHE A 148 16.17 -24.20 4.05
C PHE A 148 17.07 -24.08 5.28
N ILE A 149 16.47 -24.21 6.45
CA ILE A 149 17.19 -24.66 7.64
C ILE A 149 17.11 -26.17 7.60
N SER A 150 18.12 -26.84 7.04
CA SER A 150 18.28 -28.26 7.38
C SER A 150 18.47 -28.32 8.91
N PRO A 151 17.86 -29.28 9.62
CA PRO A 151 18.10 -29.44 11.06
C PRO A 151 19.57 -29.77 11.41
N PHE A 152 20.46 -29.85 10.41
CA PHE A 152 21.88 -30.16 10.55
C PHE A 152 22.81 -28.98 10.20
N GLY A 153 22.30 -27.76 10.03
CA GLY A 153 23.07 -26.62 9.53
C GLY A 153 23.32 -25.50 10.54
N ALA A 154 23.92 -25.81 11.68
CA ALA A 154 24.55 -24.80 12.55
C ALA A 154 25.81 -25.44 13.18
N ASN A 155 26.96 -25.14 12.61
CA ASN A 155 28.28 -25.20 13.26
C ASN A 155 29.08 -23.98 12.77
#